data_AF-A0A950D1I0-F1
#
_entry.id   AF-A0A950D1I0-F1
#
_cell.length_a   1.000
_cell.length_b   1.000
_cell.length_c   1.000
_cell.angle_alpha   90.00
_cell.angle_beta   90.00
_cell.angle_gamma   90.00
#
_symmetry.space_group_name_H-M   'P 1'
#
loop_
_entity.id
_entity.type
_entity.pdbx_description
1 polymer ?
#
loop_
_entity_poly.entity_id
_entity_poly.type
_entity_poly.pdbx_seq_one_letter_code
_entity_poly.pdbx_strand_id
1 'polypeptide(L)'
;SAHSWGMGVAVPLPLFNRNQGNIQRAQLNVAQTQAELTALEDQVAFEVRQAERLYTVTRSAVERIERSLLPKARHEHDRVQRLFLAGQASEFAFLTAERDFDQVARQYRDALVRHRRSMLKLNTATGQRVLP
;
A
#
# COMPACT_ATOMS: atom_id res chain seq x y z
N SER A 1 30.37 -44.55 73.55
CA SER A 1 29.47 -44.07 72.49
C SER A 1 30.27 -43.27 71.50
N ALA A 2 30.53 -43.78 70.29
CA ALA A 2 31.24 -43.02 69.27
C ALA A 2 30.20 -42.37 68.35
N HIS A 3 30.17 -41.04 68.28
CA HIS A 3 29.33 -40.30 67.35
C HIS A 3 30.25 -39.47 66.47
N SER A 4 30.27 -39.75 65.18
CA SER A 4 30.96 -38.91 64.19
C SER A 4 29.94 -38.20 63.33
N TRP A 5 30.10 -36.89 63.19
CA TRP A 5 29.31 -36.07 62.29
C TRP A 5 30.22 -35.53 61.21
N GLY A 6 29.77 -35.58 59.97
CA GLY A 6 30.49 -35.07 58.80
C GLY A 6 29.60 -34.15 57.99
N MET A 7 30.15 -33.00 57.60
CA MET A 7 29.58 -32.12 56.58
C MET A 7 30.58 -32.01 55.44
N GLY A 8 30.10 -32.16 54.21
CA GLY A 8 30.87 -31.98 52.99
C GLY A 8 30.21 -30.96 52.08
N VAL A 9 31.01 -30.14 51.41
CA VAL A 9 30.56 -29.20 50.38
C VAL A 9 31.06 -29.72 49.04
N ALA A 10 30.15 -30.02 48.12
CA ALA A 10 30.47 -30.41 46.75
C ALA A 10 30.23 -29.22 45.81
N VAL A 11 31.29 -28.73 45.17
CA VAL A 11 31.20 -27.73 44.11
C VAL A 11 31.52 -28.41 42.78
N PRO A 12 30.55 -28.59 41.87
CA PRO A 12 30.83 -29.14 40.55
C PRO A 12 31.61 -28.11 39.73
N LEU A 13 32.86 -28.44 39.38
CA LEU A 13 33.65 -27.65 38.44
C LEU A 13 33.46 -28.21 37.03
N PRO A 14 32.85 -27.45 36.09
CA PRO A 14 32.65 -27.93 34.73
C PRO A 14 33.97 -27.85 33.93
N LEU A 15 34.79 -28.90 34.04
CA LEU A 15 36.09 -28.95 33.35
C LEU A 15 35.96 -29.18 31.84
N PHE A 16 34.89 -29.85 31.37
CA PHE A 16 34.71 -30.27 29.97
C PHE A 16 33.55 -29.59 29.22
N ASN A 17 32.51 -29.12 29.92
CA ASN A 17 31.34 -28.48 29.29
C ASN A 17 31.25 -27.01 29.71
N ARG A 18 31.73 -26.11 28.86
CA ARG A 18 31.71 -24.65 29.08
C ARG A 18 30.52 -23.99 28.41
N ASN A 19 29.47 -24.74 28.10
CA ASN A 19 28.25 -24.24 27.47
C ASN A 19 28.47 -23.60 26.08
N GLN A 20 29.59 -23.91 25.42
CA GLN A 20 30.05 -23.25 24.19
C GLN A 20 29.04 -23.34 23.03
N GLY A 21 28.30 -24.44 22.92
CA GLY A 21 27.26 -24.61 21.90
C GLY A 21 26.05 -23.70 22.09
N ASN A 22 25.63 -23.48 23.34
CA ASN A 22 24.53 -22.56 23.64
C ASN A 22 24.95 -21.10 23.44
N ILE A 23 26.20 -20.76 23.76
CA ILE A 23 26.77 -19.43 23.46
C ILE A 23 26.80 -19.20 21.94
N GLN A 24 27.32 -20.17 21.18
CA GLN A 24 27.35 -20.09 19.73
C GLN A 24 25.94 -19.96 19.13
N ARG A 25 24.96 -20.74 19.64
CA ARG A 25 23.56 -20.64 19.22
C ARG A 25 22.97 -19.26 19.52
N ALA A 26 23.23 -18.70 20.69
CA ALA A 26 22.76 -17.36 21.04
C ALA A 26 23.34 -16.29 20.11
N GLN A 27 24.62 -16.39 19.75
CA GLN A 27 25.25 -15.48 18.79
C GLN A 27 24.63 -15.60 17.39
N LEU A 28 24.39 -16.83 16.92
CA LEU A 28 23.72 -17.07 15.63
C LEU A 28 22.29 -16.52 15.63
N ASN A 29 21.54 -16.69 16.73
CA ASN A 29 20.20 -16.13 16.85
C ASN A 29 20.21 -14.60 16.75
N VAL A 30 21.17 -13.92 17.40
CA VAL A 30 21.31 -12.46 17.27
C VAL A 30 21.60 -12.05 15.83
N ALA A 31 22.53 -12.72 15.15
CA ALA A 31 22.85 -12.43 13.76
C ALA A 31 21.64 -12.67 12.84
N GLN A 32 20.88 -13.74 13.08
CA GLN A 32 19.65 -14.05 12.35
C GLN A 32 18.60 -12.96 12.55
N THR A 33 18.28 -12.60 13.80
CA THR A 33 17.29 -11.53 14.09
C THR A 33 17.70 -10.19 13.49
N GLN A 34 19.00 -9.87 13.46
CA GLN A 34 19.48 -8.64 12.83
C GLN A 34 19.30 -8.64 11.31
N ALA A 35 19.55 -9.79 10.66
CA ALA A 35 19.29 -9.94 9.23
C ALA A 35 17.79 -9.87 8.90
N GLU A 36 16.95 -10.49 9.73
CA GLU A 36 15.49 -10.43 9.61
C GLU A 36 14.95 -8.99 9.78
N LEU A 37 15.48 -8.24 10.75
CA LEU A 37 15.14 -6.82 10.94
C LEU A 37 15.49 -5.99 9.71
N THR A 38 16.70 -6.16 9.19
CA THR A 38 17.16 -5.41 8.00
C THR A 38 16.29 -5.71 6.79
N ALA A 39 15.96 -7.00 6.58
CA ALA A 39 15.08 -7.40 5.49
C ALA A 39 13.66 -6.81 5.63
N LEU A 40 13.13 -6.75 6.85
CA LEU A 40 11.83 -6.15 7.13
C LEU A 40 11.83 -4.64 6.90
N GLU A 41 12.88 -3.94 7.32
CA GLU A 41 13.05 -2.50 7.07
C GLU A 41 13.06 -2.19 5.56
N ASP A 42 13.82 -2.97 4.79
CA ASP A 42 13.87 -2.85 3.32
C ASP A 42 12.51 -3.12 2.68
N GLN A 43 11.79 -4.14 3.17
CA GLN A 43 10.45 -4.47 2.71
C GLN A 43 9.48 -3.31 2.96
N VAL A 44 9.43 -2.76 4.18
CA VAL A 44 8.56 -1.63 4.51
C VAL A 44 8.91 -0.41 3.66
N ALA A 45 10.20 -0.10 3.50
CA ALA A 45 10.64 1.00 2.65
C ALA A 45 10.24 0.81 1.17
N PHE A 46 10.26 -0.42 0.67
CA PHE A 46 9.76 -0.74 -0.66
C PHE A 46 8.24 -0.57 -0.79
N GLU A 47 7.47 -1.08 0.18
CA GLU A 47 6.01 -1.00 0.19
C GLU A 47 5.51 0.45 0.23
N VAL A 48 6.11 1.30 1.08
CA VAL A 48 5.81 2.74 1.14
C VAL A 48 6.08 3.41 -0.21
N ARG A 49 7.26 3.17 -0.80
CA ARG A 49 7.61 3.72 -2.13
C ARG A 49 6.66 3.26 -3.22
N GLN A 50 6.19 2.02 -3.17
CA GLN A 50 5.21 1.50 -4.14
C GLN A 50 3.83 2.17 -3.94
N ALA A 51 3.40 2.34 -2.70
CA ALA A 51 2.13 2.99 -2.38
C ALA A 51 2.12 4.47 -2.79
N GLU A 52 3.23 5.18 -2.56
CA GLU A 52 3.40 6.59 -2.97
C GLU A 52 3.30 6.71 -4.51
N ARG A 53 4.04 5.90 -5.27
CA ARG A 53 3.96 5.92 -6.73
C ARG A 53 2.55 5.66 -7.24
N LEU A 54 1.84 4.70 -6.65
CA LEU A 54 0.46 4.40 -7.02
C LEU A 54 -0.48 5.57 -6.71
N TYR A 55 -0.31 6.23 -5.57
CA TYR A 55 -1.04 7.45 -5.22
C TYR A 55 -0.80 8.56 -6.25
N THR A 56 0.47 8.83 -6.59
CA THR A 56 0.85 9.86 -7.57
C THR A 56 0.25 9.58 -8.96
N VAL A 57 0.32 8.33 -9.43
CA VAL A 57 -0.26 7.94 -10.72
C VAL A 57 -1.78 8.09 -10.73
N THR A 58 -2.48 7.59 -9.70
CA THR A 58 -3.95 7.68 -9.65
C THR A 58 -4.45 9.11 -9.49
N ARG A 59 -3.72 9.95 -8.74
CA ARG A 59 -3.99 11.39 -8.63
C ARG A 59 -3.94 12.06 -10.00
N SER A 60 -2.85 11.83 -10.73
CA SER A 60 -2.67 12.40 -12.08
C SER A 60 -3.77 11.96 -13.05
N ALA A 61 -4.27 10.72 -12.90
CA ALA A 61 -5.37 10.21 -13.72
C ALA A 61 -6.69 10.92 -13.43
N VAL A 62 -7.02 11.14 -12.15
CA VAL A 62 -8.19 11.93 -11.72
C VAL A 62 -8.10 13.34 -12.29
N GLU A 63 -6.97 14.03 -12.05
CA GLU A 63 -6.76 15.41 -12.50
C GLU A 63 -6.86 15.54 -14.03
N ARG A 64 -6.31 14.59 -14.79
CA ARG A 64 -6.40 14.59 -16.26
C ARG A 64 -7.83 14.42 -16.76
N ILE A 65 -8.59 13.49 -16.18
CA ILE A 65 -9.97 13.26 -16.59
C ILE A 65 -10.83 14.47 -16.22
N GLU A 66 -10.71 14.97 -15.00
CA GLU A 66 -11.46 16.12 -14.49
C GLU A 66 -11.20 17.39 -15.28
N ARG A 67 -9.93 17.71 -15.57
CA ARG A 67 -9.55 19.00 -16.17
C ARG A 67 -9.60 19.02 -17.70
N SER A 68 -9.51 17.86 -18.36
CA SER A 68 -9.45 17.79 -19.83
C SER A 68 -10.56 16.97 -20.45
N LEU A 69 -10.74 15.71 -20.03
CA LEU A 69 -11.64 14.81 -20.76
C LEU A 69 -13.11 15.08 -20.46
N LEU A 70 -13.46 15.24 -19.19
CA LEU A 70 -14.84 15.46 -18.75
C LEU A 70 -15.43 16.77 -19.29
N PRO A 71 -14.71 17.92 -19.27
CA PRO A 71 -15.23 19.17 -19.84
C PRO A 71 -15.41 19.10 -21.35
N LYS A 72 -14.48 18.45 -22.08
CA LYS A 72 -14.60 18.25 -23.54
C LYS A 72 -15.81 17.39 -23.88
N ALA A 73 -15.98 16.25 -23.20
CA ALA A 73 -17.12 15.37 -23.42
C ALA A 73 -18.44 16.08 -23.10
N ARG A 74 -18.48 16.87 -22.02
CA ARG A 74 -19.65 17.67 -21.66
C ARG A 74 -19.98 18.73 -22.71
N HIS A 75 -18.97 19.45 -23.20
CA HIS A 75 -19.13 20.46 -24.23
C HIS A 75 -19.71 19.86 -25.52
N GLU A 76 -19.19 18.71 -25.96
CA GLU A 76 -19.69 18.04 -27.17
C GLU A 76 -21.12 17.52 -26.99
N HIS A 77 -21.43 16.92 -25.85
CA HIS A 77 -22.79 16.54 -25.50
C HIS A 77 -23.75 17.72 -25.57
N ASP A 78 -23.43 18.82 -24.88
CA ASP A 78 -24.31 20.00 -24.82
C ASP A 78 -24.44 20.67 -26.20
N ARG A 79 -23.39 20.61 -27.03
CA ARG A 79 -23.42 21.09 -28.43
C ARG A 79 -24.38 20.26 -29.28
N VAL A 80 -24.26 18.95 -29.26
CA VAL A 80 -25.11 18.05 -30.04
C VAL A 80 -26.56 18.11 -29.55
N GLN A 81 -26.78 18.22 -28.24
CA GLN A 81 -28.11 18.42 -27.66
C GLN A 81 -28.79 19.67 -28.22
N ARG A 82 -28.08 20.81 -28.30
CA ARG A 82 -28.63 22.04 -28.90
C ARG A 82 -28.98 21.86 -30.38
N LEU A 83 -28.14 21.17 -31.15
CA LEU A 83 -28.41 20.89 -32.57
C LEU A 83 -29.63 19.96 -32.75
N PHE A 84 -29.75 18.94 -31.91
CA PHE A 84 -30.91 18.03 -31.92
C PHE A 84 -32.21 18.79 -31.61
N LEU A 85 -32.22 19.63 -30.56
CA LEU A 85 -33.38 20.47 -30.22
C LEU A 85 -33.75 21.49 -31.32
N ALA A 86 -32.77 21.92 -32.12
CA ALA A 86 -32.99 22.78 -33.27
C ALA A 86 -33.39 22.02 -34.55
N GLY A 87 -33.53 20.69 -34.49
CA GLY A 87 -33.83 19.83 -35.65
C GLY A 87 -32.65 19.68 -36.63
N GLN A 88 -31.44 20.08 -36.24
CA GLN A 88 -30.24 20.08 -37.08
C GLN A 88 -29.34 18.85 -36.88
N ALA A 89 -29.63 18.02 -35.89
CA ALA A 89 -28.99 16.73 -35.67
C ALA A 89 -30.05 15.64 -35.50
N SER A 90 -29.71 14.39 -35.83
CA SER A 90 -30.59 13.25 -35.64
C SER A 90 -30.64 12.83 -34.16
N GLU A 91 -31.71 12.13 -33.77
CA GLU A 91 -31.82 11.50 -32.45
C GLU A 91 -30.66 10.54 -32.19
N PHE A 92 -30.26 9.76 -33.20
CA PHE A 92 -29.11 8.87 -33.10
C PHE A 92 -27.80 9.61 -32.78
N ALA A 93 -27.58 10.79 -33.38
CA ALA A 93 -26.39 11.60 -33.07
C ALA A 93 -26.41 12.10 -31.62
N PHE A 94 -27.57 12.50 -31.11
CA PHE A 94 -27.73 12.88 -29.70
C PHE A 94 -27.44 11.72 -28.75
N LEU A 95 -28.07 10.56 -28.96
CA LEU A 95 -27.85 9.38 -28.12
C LEU A 95 -26.39 8.90 -28.14
N THR A 96 -25.71 9.04 -29.29
CA THR A 96 -24.28 8.74 -29.40
C THR A 96 -23.45 9.68 -28.52
N ALA A 97 -23.71 10.99 -28.58
CA ALA A 97 -23.01 12.00 -27.78
C ALA A 97 -23.28 11.82 -26.27
N GLU A 98 -24.51 11.47 -25.88
CA GLU A 98 -24.88 11.13 -24.50
C GLU A 98 -24.12 9.91 -24.00
N ARG A 99 -24.10 8.81 -24.77
CA ARG A 99 -23.36 7.61 -24.43
C ARG A 99 -21.86 7.87 -24.26
N ASP A 100 -21.27 8.69 -25.12
CA ASP A 100 -19.86 9.04 -25.08
C ASP A 100 -19.53 9.91 -23.85
N PHE A 101 -20.37 10.88 -23.51
CA PHE A 101 -20.26 11.66 -22.27
C PHE A 101 -20.33 10.76 -21.02
N ASP A 102 -21.31 9.87 -21.00
CA ASP A 102 -21.52 8.92 -19.92
C ASP A 102 -20.33 7.97 -19.73
N GLN A 103 -19.69 7.56 -20.82
CA GLN A 103 -18.47 6.76 -20.76
C GLN A 103 -17.33 7.52 -20.05
N VAL A 104 -17.13 8.80 -20.36
CA VAL A 104 -16.11 9.63 -19.71
C VAL A 104 -16.47 9.88 -18.23
N ALA A 105 -17.74 10.11 -17.93
CA ALA A 105 -18.21 10.26 -16.55
C ALA A 105 -17.99 8.99 -15.71
N ARG A 106 -18.22 7.79 -16.28
CA ARG A 106 -17.87 6.52 -15.63
C ARG A 106 -16.37 6.38 -15.40
N GLN A 107 -15.55 6.69 -16.40
CA GLN A 107 -14.09 6.67 -16.26
C GLN A 107 -13.58 7.58 -15.14
N TYR A 108 -14.19 8.77 -14.98
CA TYR A 108 -13.88 9.69 -13.90
C TYR A 108 -14.18 9.08 -12.53
N ARG A 109 -15.37 8.49 -12.36
CA ARG A 109 -15.78 7.83 -11.10
C ARG A 109 -14.85 6.67 -10.76
N ASP A 110 -14.48 5.85 -11.73
CA ASP A 110 -13.54 4.74 -11.53
C ASP A 110 -12.14 5.25 -11.13
N ALA A 111 -11.68 6.35 -11.74
CA ALA A 111 -10.43 6.98 -11.36
C ALA A 111 -10.46 7.50 -9.92
N LEU A 112 -11.56 8.12 -9.49
CA LEU A 112 -11.73 8.56 -8.09
C LEU A 112 -11.70 7.40 -7.11
N VAL A 113 -12.39 6.29 -7.41
CA VAL A 113 -12.36 5.09 -6.56
C VAL A 113 -10.94 4.51 -6.46
N ARG A 114 -10.24 4.39 -7.59
CA ARG A 114 -8.84 3.94 -7.62
C ARG A 114 -7.93 4.87 -6.82
N HIS A 115 -8.12 6.19 -6.93
CA HIS A 115 -7.35 7.16 -6.17
C HIS A 115 -7.59 7.03 -4.67
N ARG A 116 -8.84 6.96 -4.20
CA ARG A 116 -9.16 6.75 -2.78
C ARG A 116 -8.56 5.45 -2.23
N ARG A 117 -8.59 4.37 -3.01
CA ARG A 117 -7.94 3.10 -2.64
C ARG A 117 -6.42 3.25 -2.49
N SER A 118 -5.78 4.02 -3.37
CA SER A 118 -4.34 4.29 -3.25
C SER A 118 -3.99 5.14 -2.04
N MET A 119 -4.86 6.09 -1.65
CA MET A 119 -4.71 6.88 -0.42
C MET A 119 -4.73 5.97 0.80
N LEU A 120 -5.71 5.06 0.86
CA LEU A 120 -5.79 4.06 1.92
C LEU A 120 -4.54 3.18 1.95
N LYS A 121 -4.08 2.70 0.79
CA LYS A 121 -2.87 1.88 0.71
C LYS A 121 -1.62 2.61 1.23
N LEU A 122 -1.48 3.91 0.94
CA LEU A 122 -0.38 4.71 1.46
C LEU A 122 -0.48 4.94 2.97
N ASN A 123 -1.69 5.20 3.49
CA ASN A 123 -1.92 5.27 4.94
C ASN A 123 -1.55 3.95 5.65
N THR A 124 -1.94 2.81 5.07
CA THR A 124 -1.59 1.48 5.61
C THR A 124 -0.09 1.21 5.55
N ALA A 125 0.57 1.50 4.42
CA ALA A 125 2.01 1.28 4.28
C ALA A 125 2.86 2.14 5.22
N THR A 126 2.38 3.36 5.54
CA THR A 126 3.05 4.26 6.49
C THR A 126 2.65 4.02 7.95
N GLY A 127 1.61 3.21 8.20
CA GLY A 127 1.08 2.97 9.55
C GLY A 127 0.35 4.17 10.17
N GLN A 128 0.08 5.23 9.42
CA GLN A 128 -0.57 6.45 9.91
C GLN A 128 -1.43 7.12 8.83
N ARG A 129 -2.38 7.96 9.25
CA ARG A 129 -3.24 8.71 8.35
C ARG A 129 -2.51 9.97 7.82
N VAL A 130 -1.75 9.81 6.75
CA VAL A 130 -1.08 10.92 6.03
C VAL A 130 -2.01 11.62 5.02
N LEU A 131 -3.03 10.90 4.54
CA LEU A 131 -4.01 11.39 3.59
C LEU A 131 -5.42 11.33 4.19
N PRO A 132 -6.31 12.30 3.85
CA PRO A 132 -7.65 12.39 4.40
C PRO A 132 -8.52 11.18 4.05
#